data_AF-A0A965NVM3-F1
#
_entry.id   AF-A0A965NVM3-F1
#
_cell.length_a   1.000
_cell.length_b   1.000
_cell.length_c   1.000
_cell.angle_alpha   90.00
_cell.angle_beta   90.00
_cell.angle_gamma   90.00
#
_symmetry.space_group_name_H-M   'P 1'
#
loop_
_entity.id
_entity.type
_entity.pdbx_description
1 polymer ?
#
loop_
_entity_poly.entity_id
_entity_poly.type
_entity_poly.pdbx_seq_one_letter_code
_entity_poly.pdbx_strand_id
1 'polypeptide(L)'
;SGAQGKPKKSNDMNSGIAPQTNASLEKALEEFAKSDMGEVEEIVRVTTKELSQSCKTLDYTQFLADMRGSGMSRYMAQPIRISDYTTASVTMATAFNRRKAADNWRRTSVSKSGSLDTLRMNQYKWTDDIFRRTTRVADGKNHGIVILLDWSASMSQIMQSTMGQLFILADFCRKCGIPFEVYAFSDMGYYNTKDGYSAQGKAERETAYTQDSERRQNALLTTKGLTMMNLLSSRMNSADYEAAKTCLWNWRQMGSCDYRYGLNGTPTTAALVAAADLVEAFIKRSRIQIAHTVVLTDGEPTDAIEFNWHKYNPSAGYRRESRTAVVITDERTGAAYDLNRVTKYGTDTHGYRVHKGFF
;
A
#
# COMPACT_ATOMS: atom_id res chain seq x y z
N SER A 1 -3.03 -4.08 65.51
CA SER A 1 -1.75 -3.38 65.29
C SER A 1 -1.72 -2.92 63.84
N GLY A 2 -1.70 -1.61 63.61
CA GLY A 2 -1.74 -1.03 62.27
C GLY A 2 -0.39 -1.15 61.55
N ALA A 3 -0.47 -1.35 60.23
CA ALA A 3 0.52 -0.90 59.27
C ALA A 3 -0.13 -0.88 57.87
N GLN A 4 -0.56 0.31 57.44
CA GLN A 4 -0.96 0.55 56.05
C GLN A 4 0.28 0.48 55.16
N GLY A 5 0.46 -0.63 54.46
CA GLY A 5 1.43 -0.76 53.38
C GLY A 5 0.88 -0.16 52.09
N LYS A 6 1.40 0.99 51.67
CA LYS A 6 1.16 1.57 50.34
C LYS A 6 1.61 0.57 49.26
N PRO A 7 0.84 0.34 48.18
CA PRO A 7 1.32 -0.47 47.07
C PRO A 7 2.47 0.27 46.35
N LYS A 8 3.60 -0.43 46.17
CA LYS A 8 4.72 0.00 45.31
C LYS A 8 4.17 0.30 43.92
N LYS A 9 4.40 1.53 43.44
CA LYS A 9 4.26 1.86 42.01
C LYS A 9 5.20 0.95 41.23
N SER A 10 4.64 0.10 40.37
CA SER A 10 5.38 -0.51 39.27
C SER A 10 5.83 0.62 38.33
N ASN A 11 7.11 0.63 37.97
CA ASN A 11 7.60 1.42 36.85
C ASN A 11 6.95 0.87 35.57
N ASP A 12 5.82 1.45 35.18
CA ASP A 12 5.33 1.35 33.81
C ASP A 12 6.28 2.15 32.91
N MET A 13 7.24 1.46 32.29
CA MET A 13 7.84 1.89 31.02
C MET A 13 6.81 1.70 29.90
N ASN A 14 5.73 2.47 29.98
CA ASN A 14 4.72 2.57 28.96
C ASN A 14 4.20 4.01 28.94
N SER A 15 5.09 4.97 28.63
CA SER A 15 4.66 6.29 28.19
C SER A 15 4.09 6.13 26.79
N GLY A 16 2.80 5.80 26.77
CA GLY A 16 2.01 5.57 25.58
C GLY A 16 2.18 6.66 24.54
N ILE A 17 2.24 6.19 23.29
CA ILE A 17 1.86 6.93 22.11
C ILE A 17 0.38 7.26 22.28
N ALA A 18 0.09 8.41 22.90
CA ALA A 18 -1.22 9.04 22.98
C ALA A 18 -1.06 10.50 22.54
N PRO A 19 -2.05 11.06 21.83
CA PRO A 19 -1.87 12.26 21.04
C PRO A 19 -1.64 13.46 21.95
N GLN A 20 -0.47 14.10 21.79
CA GLN A 20 -0.30 15.46 22.27
C GLN A 20 -1.36 16.32 21.56
N THR A 21 -2.20 16.99 22.35
CA THR A 21 -3.24 17.91 21.89
C THR A 21 -2.75 18.83 20.76
N ASN A 22 -3.64 19.26 19.86
CA ASN A 22 -3.31 20.23 18.80
C ASN A 22 -2.54 21.44 19.35
N ALA A 23 -2.83 21.89 20.58
CA ALA A 23 -2.14 22.99 21.26
C ALA A 23 -0.67 22.70 21.62
N SER A 24 -0.34 21.47 22.06
CA SER A 24 1.06 21.07 22.31
C SER A 24 1.84 20.87 21.01
N LEU A 25 1.18 20.43 19.94
CA LEU A 25 1.76 20.38 18.60
C LEU A 25 1.96 21.80 18.04
N GLU A 26 1.00 22.71 18.22
CA GLU A 26 1.11 24.13 17.86
C GLU A 26 2.29 24.78 18.57
N LYS A 27 2.41 24.58 19.87
CA LYS A 27 3.53 25.14 20.64
C LYS A 27 4.88 24.58 20.20
N ALA A 28 4.96 23.26 19.95
CA ALA A 28 6.18 22.64 19.45
C ALA A 28 6.53 23.14 18.04
N LEU A 29 5.55 23.30 17.15
CA LEU A 29 5.76 23.81 15.80
C LEU A 29 6.09 25.31 15.78
N GLU A 30 5.51 26.12 16.66
CA GLU A 30 5.87 27.53 16.84
C GLU A 30 7.29 27.69 17.40
N GLU A 31 7.67 26.88 18.39
CA GLU A 31 9.03 26.85 18.92
C GLU A 31 10.02 26.34 17.85
N PHE A 32 9.62 25.37 17.01
CA PHE A 32 10.41 24.89 15.89
C PHE A 32 10.56 25.93 14.77
N ALA A 33 9.48 26.63 14.41
CA ALA A 33 9.45 27.72 13.43
C ALA A 33 10.34 28.90 13.83
N LYS A 34 10.52 29.13 15.13
CA LYS A 34 11.43 30.15 15.70
C LYS A 34 12.90 29.72 15.75
N SER A 35 13.21 28.43 15.55
CA SER A 35 14.55 27.87 15.80
C SER A 35 15.48 27.78 14.57
N ASP A 36 14.97 27.89 13.34
CA ASP A 36 15.79 27.91 12.12
C ASP A 36 16.00 29.36 11.65
N MET A 37 17.23 29.68 11.22
CA MET A 37 17.66 31.00 10.73
C MET A 37 16.81 31.45 9.52
N GLY A 38 15.81 32.28 9.81
CA GLY A 38 14.83 32.83 8.87
C GLY A 38 13.43 32.71 9.46
N GLU A 39 12.98 33.73 10.18
CA GLU A 39 11.67 33.78 10.86
C GLU A 39 10.54 33.28 9.92
N VAL A 40 9.97 32.12 10.21
CA VAL A 40 8.75 31.64 9.57
C VAL A 40 7.60 32.50 10.12
N GLU A 41 6.95 33.26 9.25
CA GLU A 41 5.87 34.19 9.60
C GLU A 41 4.49 33.54 9.55
N GLU A 42 4.30 32.52 8.72
CA GLU A 42 3.01 31.86 8.51
C GLU A 42 3.16 30.33 8.38
N ILE A 43 2.20 29.58 8.94
CA ILE A 43 2.12 28.12 8.83
C ILE A 43 0.82 27.74 8.12
N VAL A 44 0.93 27.17 6.93
CA VAL A 44 -0.20 26.65 6.15
C VAL A 44 -0.34 25.16 6.41
N ARG A 45 -1.52 24.73 6.88
CA ARG A 45 -1.81 23.31 7.13
C ARG A 45 -2.66 22.73 6.01
N VAL A 46 -2.20 21.61 5.45
CA VAL A 46 -2.91 20.89 4.39
C VAL A 46 -3.08 19.43 4.77
N THR A 47 -4.14 18.79 4.30
CA THR A 47 -4.45 17.40 4.66
C THR A 47 -4.05 16.42 3.56
N THR A 48 -3.71 15.20 3.94
CA THR A 48 -3.41 14.09 2.99
C THR A 48 -4.63 13.67 2.16
N LYS A 49 -5.84 13.98 2.61
CA LYS A 49 -7.10 13.65 1.94
C LYS A 49 -7.25 14.35 0.59
N GLU A 50 -6.65 15.53 0.43
CA GLU A 50 -6.64 16.24 -0.87
C GLU A 50 -5.77 15.51 -1.90
N LEU A 51 -4.71 14.83 -1.45
CA LEU A 51 -3.81 14.09 -2.33
C LEU A 51 -4.44 12.79 -2.86
N SER A 52 -5.14 12.05 -2.01
CA SER A 52 -5.64 10.72 -2.37
C SER A 52 -6.78 10.74 -3.39
N GLN A 53 -7.55 11.83 -3.43
CA GLN A 53 -8.61 12.07 -4.42
C GLN A 53 -8.08 12.19 -5.87
N SER A 54 -6.77 12.32 -6.06
CA SER A 54 -6.16 12.42 -7.38
C SER A 54 -5.90 11.08 -8.07
N CYS A 55 -6.01 9.97 -7.34
CA CYS A 55 -5.65 8.66 -7.84
C CYS A 55 -6.79 7.96 -8.59
N LYS A 56 -6.55 7.57 -9.85
CA LYS A 56 -7.47 6.70 -10.59
C LYS A 56 -7.16 5.25 -10.25
N THR A 57 -8.17 4.49 -9.84
CA THR A 57 -8.01 3.06 -9.57
C THR A 57 -8.77 2.24 -10.61
N LEU A 58 -8.08 1.32 -11.27
CA LEU A 58 -8.64 0.35 -12.19
C LEU A 58 -8.85 -0.98 -11.46
N ASP A 59 -10.09 -1.48 -11.43
CA ASP A 59 -10.39 -2.80 -10.87
C ASP A 59 -10.01 -3.94 -11.81
N TYR A 60 -9.66 -5.10 -11.25
CA TYR A 60 -9.24 -6.26 -12.04
C TYR A 60 -10.30 -6.76 -13.02
N THR A 61 -11.58 -6.54 -12.74
CA THR A 61 -12.66 -6.94 -13.64
C THR A 61 -12.58 -6.17 -14.97
N GLN A 62 -12.30 -4.87 -14.91
CA GLN A 62 -12.08 -4.05 -16.10
C GLN A 62 -10.77 -4.42 -16.79
N PHE A 63 -9.69 -4.67 -16.03
CA PHE A 63 -8.44 -5.17 -16.60
C PHE A 63 -8.64 -6.45 -17.42
N LEU A 64 -9.33 -7.45 -16.86
CA LEU A 64 -9.63 -8.69 -17.56
C LEU A 64 -10.53 -8.47 -18.79
N ALA A 65 -11.48 -7.54 -18.71
CA ALA A 65 -12.33 -7.18 -19.85
C ALA A 65 -11.49 -6.60 -21.01
N ASP A 66 -10.57 -5.67 -20.72
CA ASP A 66 -9.68 -5.10 -21.73
C ASP A 66 -8.73 -6.16 -22.33
N MET A 67 -8.17 -7.03 -21.50
CA MET A 67 -7.28 -8.10 -21.98
C MET A 67 -8.02 -9.09 -22.89
N ARG A 68 -9.27 -9.42 -22.56
CA ARG A 68 -10.13 -10.28 -23.40
C ARG A 68 -10.59 -9.59 -24.68
N GLY A 69 -10.81 -8.28 -24.62
CA GLY A 69 -11.22 -7.47 -25.76
C GLY A 69 -10.08 -7.11 -26.72
N SER A 70 -8.82 -7.34 -26.33
CA SER A 70 -7.64 -7.02 -27.13
C SER A 70 -6.98 -8.27 -27.72
N GLY A 71 -5.90 -8.06 -28.48
CA GLY A 71 -5.05 -9.14 -29.00
C GLY A 71 -4.44 -10.03 -27.90
N MET A 72 -4.48 -9.59 -26.63
CA MET A 72 -4.00 -10.37 -25.49
C MET A 72 -4.79 -11.65 -25.23
N SER A 73 -6.06 -11.70 -25.64
CA SER A 73 -6.93 -12.89 -25.53
C SER A 73 -6.28 -14.17 -26.07
N ARG A 74 -5.44 -14.07 -27.10
CA ARG A 74 -4.71 -15.21 -27.70
C ARG A 74 -3.68 -15.82 -26.76
N TYR A 75 -3.09 -15.01 -25.88
CA TYR A 75 -2.10 -15.45 -24.90
C TYR A 75 -2.79 -16.00 -23.65
N MET A 76 -3.93 -15.42 -23.24
CA MET A 76 -4.66 -15.82 -22.03
C MET A 76 -5.05 -17.30 -21.96
N ALA A 77 -5.16 -17.98 -23.11
CA ALA A 77 -5.49 -19.41 -23.19
C ALA A 77 -4.34 -20.34 -22.75
N GLN A 78 -3.11 -19.84 -22.62
CA GLN A 78 -1.94 -20.63 -22.26
C GLN A 78 -1.43 -20.25 -20.87
N PRO A 79 -1.70 -21.05 -19.83
CA PRO A 79 -1.21 -20.78 -18.48
C PRO A 79 0.32 -20.81 -18.43
N ILE A 80 0.93 -19.80 -17.81
CA ILE A 80 2.37 -19.77 -17.59
C ILE A 80 2.71 -20.61 -16.36
N ARG A 81 3.47 -21.69 -16.56
CA ARG A 81 3.98 -22.55 -15.51
C ARG A 81 5.49 -22.59 -15.56
N ILE A 82 6.10 -22.01 -14.53
CA ILE A 82 7.56 -22.03 -14.35
C ILE A 82 7.81 -22.93 -13.14
N SER A 83 8.53 -24.03 -13.38
CA SER A 83 8.79 -25.08 -12.38
C SER A 83 9.37 -24.51 -11.10
N ASP A 84 10.32 -23.60 -11.23
CA ASP A 84 11.11 -23.10 -10.11
C ASP A 84 10.27 -22.21 -9.19
N TYR A 85 9.48 -21.30 -9.78
CA TYR A 85 8.56 -20.44 -9.03
C TYR A 85 7.41 -21.22 -8.39
N THR A 86 6.93 -22.26 -9.09
CA THR A 86 5.92 -23.18 -8.54
C THR A 86 6.47 -23.94 -7.35
N THR A 87 7.69 -24.45 -7.46
CA THR A 87 8.37 -25.19 -6.38
C THR A 87 8.64 -24.27 -5.19
N ALA A 88 9.10 -23.05 -5.42
CA ALA A 88 9.34 -22.06 -4.37
C ALA A 88 8.06 -21.71 -3.62
N SER A 89 6.96 -21.37 -4.32
CA SER A 89 5.68 -21.05 -3.68
C SER A 89 5.09 -22.22 -2.89
N VAL A 90 5.20 -23.45 -3.40
CA VAL A 90 4.75 -24.67 -2.69
C VAL A 90 5.60 -24.93 -1.44
N THR A 91 6.91 -24.77 -1.54
CA THR A 91 7.83 -24.96 -0.41
C THR A 91 7.55 -23.95 0.69
N MET A 92 7.38 -22.67 0.33
CA MET A 92 7.03 -21.61 1.29
C MET A 92 5.67 -21.87 1.93
N ALA A 93 4.65 -22.24 1.15
CA ALA A 93 3.31 -22.53 1.67
C ALA A 93 3.33 -23.72 2.65
N THR A 94 4.12 -24.75 2.33
CA THR A 94 4.30 -25.92 3.19
C THR A 94 4.98 -25.54 4.51
N ALA A 95 6.06 -24.76 4.45
CA ALA A 95 6.76 -24.27 5.64
C ALA A 95 5.86 -23.38 6.50
N PHE A 96 5.09 -22.48 5.88
CA PHE A 96 4.14 -21.61 6.56
C PHE A 96 3.04 -22.41 7.27
N ASN A 97 2.40 -23.35 6.58
CA ASN A 97 1.34 -24.17 7.17
C ASN A 97 1.87 -25.04 8.33
N ARG A 98 3.09 -25.56 8.23
CA ARG A 98 3.75 -26.27 9.34
C ARG A 98 3.96 -25.36 10.55
N ARG A 99 4.48 -24.14 10.35
CA ARG A 99 4.69 -23.17 11.44
C ARG A 99 3.36 -22.70 12.05
N LYS A 100 2.34 -22.45 11.22
CA LYS A 100 0.98 -22.12 11.65
C LYS A 100 0.37 -23.24 12.50
N ALA A 101 0.52 -24.50 12.07
CA ALA A 101 0.03 -25.65 12.83
C ALA A 101 0.75 -25.79 14.18
N ALA A 102 2.08 -25.60 14.22
CA ALA A 102 2.85 -25.64 15.46
C ALA A 102 2.47 -24.51 16.43
N ASP A 103 2.24 -23.30 15.93
CA ASP A 103 1.80 -22.16 16.74
C ASP A 103 0.36 -22.34 17.25
N ASN A 104 -0.55 -22.88 16.42
CA ASN A 104 -1.88 -23.29 16.87
C ASN A 104 -1.80 -24.34 17.98
N TRP A 105 -0.93 -25.34 17.84
CA TRP A 105 -0.71 -26.36 18.87
C TRP A 105 -0.18 -25.73 20.16
N ARG A 106 0.77 -24.80 20.07
CA ARG A 106 1.31 -24.05 21.21
C ARG A 106 0.23 -23.25 21.96
N ARG A 107 -0.78 -22.74 21.26
CA ARG A 107 -1.89 -21.96 21.82
C ARG A 107 -3.09 -22.80 22.24
N THR A 108 -3.07 -24.10 21.97
CA THR A 108 -4.17 -25.00 22.30
C THR A 108 -4.01 -25.48 23.74
N SER A 109 -4.93 -25.07 24.61
CA SER A 109 -5.04 -25.62 25.96
C SER A 109 -6.11 -26.72 25.99
N VAL A 110 -5.77 -27.86 26.58
CA VAL A 110 -6.70 -28.98 26.78
C VAL A 110 -7.03 -29.05 28.27
N SER A 111 -8.30 -28.86 28.62
CA SER A 111 -8.79 -28.98 30.00
C SER A 111 -9.84 -30.09 30.11
N LYS A 112 -9.91 -30.78 31.25
CA LYS A 112 -11.01 -31.73 31.53
C LYS A 112 -12.31 -30.93 31.71
N SER A 113 -13.40 -31.38 31.09
CA SER A 113 -14.70 -30.69 31.10
C SER A 113 -15.56 -31.02 32.33
N GLY A 114 -15.05 -31.86 33.25
CA GLY A 114 -15.77 -32.34 34.43
C GLY A 114 -16.88 -33.38 34.13
N SER A 115 -17.29 -33.52 32.87
CA SER A 115 -18.25 -34.53 32.42
C SER A 115 -17.55 -35.83 32.01
N LEU A 116 -18.16 -36.98 32.31
CA LEU A 116 -17.60 -38.28 31.94
C LEU A 116 -17.75 -38.56 30.44
N ASP A 117 -16.76 -39.24 29.86
CA ASP A 117 -16.86 -39.82 28.52
C ASP A 117 -17.37 -41.26 28.63
N THR A 118 -18.62 -41.49 28.21
CA THR A 118 -19.29 -42.79 28.32
C THR A 118 -18.61 -43.89 27.51
N LEU A 119 -17.87 -43.54 26.45
CA LEU A 119 -17.13 -44.50 25.64
C LEU A 119 -15.82 -44.96 26.31
N ARG A 120 -15.20 -44.09 27.11
CA ARG A 120 -13.94 -44.36 27.82
C ARG A 120 -14.17 -44.82 29.26
N MET A 121 -15.41 -44.81 29.72
CA MET A 121 -15.79 -45.19 31.08
C MET A 121 -15.37 -46.62 31.44
N ASN A 122 -15.34 -47.55 30.49
CA ASN A 122 -14.89 -48.93 30.72
C ASN A 122 -13.39 -49.05 31.08
N GLN A 123 -12.59 -48.01 30.85
CA GLN A 123 -11.16 -48.00 31.13
C GLN A 123 -10.82 -47.45 32.53
N TYR A 124 -11.83 -47.14 33.37
CA TYR A 124 -11.64 -46.49 34.68
C TYR A 124 -10.68 -47.20 35.64
N LYS A 125 -10.48 -48.52 35.50
CA LYS A 125 -9.54 -49.27 36.34
C LYS A 125 -8.07 -49.08 35.94
N TRP A 126 -7.82 -48.64 34.71
CA TRP A 126 -6.48 -48.63 34.11
C TRP A 126 -6.01 -47.22 33.73
N THR A 127 -6.92 -46.23 33.67
CA THR A 127 -6.58 -44.83 33.37
C THR A 127 -7.54 -43.85 34.03
N ASP A 128 -7.00 -42.76 34.57
CA ASP A 128 -7.74 -41.63 35.13
C ASP A 128 -8.27 -40.66 34.06
N ASP A 129 -8.09 -41.01 32.77
CA ASP A 129 -8.54 -40.23 31.60
C ASP A 129 -9.96 -40.60 31.13
N ILE A 130 -10.89 -40.72 32.08
CA ILE A 130 -12.31 -41.04 31.83
C ILE A 130 -13.20 -39.80 31.64
N PHE A 131 -12.63 -38.60 31.81
CA PHE A 131 -13.35 -37.34 31.64
C PHE A 131 -13.24 -36.83 30.20
N ARG A 132 -14.33 -36.28 29.69
CA ARG A 132 -14.33 -35.52 28.43
C ARG A 132 -13.34 -34.37 28.52
N ARG A 133 -12.71 -34.07 27.38
CA ARG A 133 -11.76 -32.97 27.24
C ARG A 133 -12.41 -31.85 26.44
N THR A 134 -12.26 -30.63 26.91
CA THR A 134 -12.58 -29.43 26.14
C THR A 134 -11.28 -28.79 25.69
N THR A 135 -11.13 -28.67 24.37
CA THR A 135 -10.03 -27.95 23.73
C THR A 135 -10.43 -26.50 23.53
N ARG A 136 -9.62 -25.57 24.03
CA ARG A 136 -9.73 -24.14 23.71
C ARG A 136 -8.51 -23.73 22.90
N VAL A 137 -8.73 -23.10 21.75
CA VAL A 137 -7.69 -22.53 20.89
C VAL A 137 -7.88 -21.03 20.90
N ALA A 138 -6.84 -20.28 21.30
CA ALA A 138 -6.89 -18.82 21.25
C ALA A 138 -6.82 -18.33 19.79
N ASP A 139 -7.65 -17.36 19.43
CA ASP A 139 -7.72 -16.83 18.06
C ASP A 139 -6.38 -16.22 17.61
N GLY A 140 -5.99 -16.53 16.38
CA GLY A 140 -4.84 -15.93 15.71
C GLY A 140 -5.19 -14.60 15.05
N LYS A 141 -4.16 -13.80 14.74
CA LYS A 141 -4.36 -12.58 13.96
C LYS A 141 -4.60 -12.91 12.49
N ASN A 142 -5.56 -12.25 11.85
CA ASN A 142 -5.78 -12.36 10.41
C ASN A 142 -4.86 -11.39 9.66
N HIS A 143 -4.12 -11.89 8.68
CA HIS A 143 -3.13 -11.14 7.91
C HIS A 143 -3.58 -11.02 6.44
N GLY A 144 -3.22 -9.92 5.78
CA GLY A 144 -3.34 -9.78 4.33
C GLY A 144 -2.15 -9.03 3.74
N ILE A 145 -1.98 -9.14 2.43
CA ILE A 145 -0.82 -8.55 1.73
C ILE A 145 -1.30 -7.65 0.59
N VAL A 146 -0.80 -6.42 0.54
CA VAL A 146 -0.96 -5.53 -0.61
C VAL A 146 0.40 -5.34 -1.26
N ILE A 147 0.50 -5.68 -2.54
CA ILE A 147 1.74 -5.56 -3.30
C ILE A 147 1.58 -4.39 -4.28
N LEU A 148 2.47 -3.42 -4.18
CA LEU A 148 2.62 -2.33 -5.14
C LEU A 148 3.73 -2.71 -6.12
N LEU A 149 3.40 -2.70 -7.40
CA LEU A 149 4.33 -3.02 -8.47
C LEU A 149 4.61 -1.76 -9.28
N ASP A 150 5.87 -1.43 -9.42
CA ASP A 150 6.31 -0.35 -10.30
C ASP A 150 6.10 -0.74 -11.76
N TRP A 151 5.25 0.01 -12.46
CA TRP A 151 4.92 -0.20 -13.87
C TRP A 151 5.55 0.87 -14.76
N SER A 152 6.78 1.25 -14.43
CA SER A 152 7.57 2.22 -15.18
C SER A 152 8.52 1.59 -16.20
N ALA A 153 9.00 2.41 -17.13
CA ALA A 153 9.90 1.99 -18.19
C ALA A 153 11.30 1.59 -17.70
N SER A 154 11.77 2.09 -16.55
CA SER A 154 13.04 1.70 -15.94
C SER A 154 13.06 0.20 -15.61
N MET A 155 11.92 -0.31 -15.13
CA MET A 155 11.75 -1.72 -14.79
C MET A 155 11.89 -2.67 -15.99
N SER A 156 11.84 -2.18 -17.24
CA SER A 156 11.76 -3.00 -18.47
C SER A 156 12.84 -4.09 -18.61
N GLN A 157 14.04 -3.87 -18.08
CA GLN A 157 15.15 -4.83 -18.14
C GLN A 157 15.04 -5.93 -17.07
N ILE A 158 14.43 -5.63 -15.93
CA ILE A 158 14.30 -6.56 -14.79
C ILE A 158 12.88 -7.10 -14.61
N MET A 159 11.90 -6.56 -15.34
CA MET A 159 10.47 -6.80 -15.17
C MET A 159 10.12 -8.30 -15.19
N GLN A 160 10.76 -9.08 -16.06
CA GLN A 160 10.50 -10.51 -16.15
C GLN A 160 10.84 -11.26 -14.85
N SER A 161 11.98 -10.91 -14.24
CA SER A 161 12.41 -11.49 -12.97
C SER A 161 11.53 -10.99 -11.82
N THR A 162 11.15 -9.71 -11.84
CA THR A 162 10.18 -9.14 -10.88
C THR A 162 8.82 -9.84 -10.96
N MET A 163 8.33 -10.17 -12.17
CA MET A 163 7.09 -10.94 -12.35
C MET A 163 7.21 -12.35 -11.74
N GLY A 164 8.36 -13.00 -11.88
CA GLY A 164 8.63 -14.27 -11.22
C GLY A 164 8.51 -14.19 -9.69
N GLN A 165 9.14 -13.17 -9.10
CA GLN A 165 9.04 -12.92 -7.65
C GLN A 165 7.62 -12.57 -7.22
N LEU A 166 6.91 -11.76 -8.00
CA LEU A 166 5.51 -11.43 -7.76
C LEU A 166 4.63 -12.69 -7.75
N PHE A 167 4.80 -13.60 -8.71
CA PHE A 167 4.04 -14.85 -8.77
C PHE A 167 4.36 -15.75 -7.58
N ILE A 168 5.61 -15.80 -7.13
CA ILE A 168 5.99 -16.54 -5.93
C ILE A 168 5.19 -16.04 -4.71
N LEU A 169 5.09 -14.71 -4.52
CA LEU A 169 4.33 -14.10 -3.43
C LEU A 169 2.82 -14.29 -3.56
N ALA A 170 2.26 -14.06 -4.76
CA ALA A 170 0.83 -14.17 -5.01
C ALA A 170 0.34 -15.63 -4.91
N ASP A 171 1.09 -16.58 -5.49
CA ASP A 171 0.76 -18.01 -5.40
C ASP A 171 0.92 -18.52 -3.97
N PHE A 172 1.90 -18.03 -3.21
CA PHE A 172 2.03 -18.32 -1.77
C PHE A 172 0.78 -17.87 -1.00
N CYS A 173 0.33 -16.63 -1.22
CA CYS A 173 -0.87 -16.10 -0.56
C CYS A 173 -2.11 -16.94 -0.91
N ARG A 174 -2.31 -17.23 -2.20
CA ARG A 174 -3.45 -18.03 -2.68
C ARG A 174 -3.45 -19.45 -2.11
N LYS A 175 -2.28 -20.11 -2.05
CA LYS A 175 -2.13 -21.46 -1.46
C LYS A 175 -2.38 -21.48 0.06
N CYS A 176 -2.04 -20.40 0.77
CA CYS A 176 -2.23 -20.30 2.21
C CYS A 176 -3.60 -19.74 2.62
N GLY A 177 -4.43 -19.33 1.66
CA GLY A 177 -5.70 -18.67 1.92
C GLY A 177 -5.55 -17.27 2.55
N ILE A 178 -4.45 -16.58 2.24
CA ILE A 178 -4.18 -15.22 2.71
C ILE A 178 -4.76 -14.24 1.68
N PRO A 179 -5.67 -13.32 2.08
CA PRO A 179 -6.15 -12.28 1.17
C PRO A 179 -4.99 -11.43 0.65
N PHE A 180 -5.01 -11.14 -0.64
CA PHE A 180 -4.01 -10.26 -1.26
C PHE A 180 -4.57 -9.45 -2.43
N GLU A 181 -3.91 -8.34 -2.72
CA GLU A 181 -4.12 -7.49 -3.89
C GLU A 181 -2.76 -7.11 -4.48
N VAL A 182 -2.68 -7.02 -5.80
CA VAL A 182 -1.52 -6.49 -6.52
C VAL A 182 -1.97 -5.28 -7.31
N TYR A 183 -1.44 -4.12 -6.96
CA TYR A 183 -1.66 -2.87 -7.68
C TYR A 183 -0.38 -2.47 -8.40
N ALA A 184 -0.47 -2.31 -9.72
CA ALA A 184 0.60 -1.71 -10.50
C ALA A 184 0.39 -0.19 -10.59
N PHE A 185 1.43 0.60 -10.39
CA PHE A 185 1.35 2.06 -10.46
C PHE A 185 2.07 2.59 -11.70
N SER A 186 1.43 3.54 -12.39
CA SER A 186 1.97 4.23 -13.56
C SER A 186 1.37 5.63 -13.68
N ASP A 187 2.09 6.55 -14.31
CA ASP A 187 1.56 7.87 -14.68
C ASP A 187 0.88 7.86 -16.06
N MET A 188 0.83 6.69 -16.70
CA MET A 188 0.02 6.49 -17.89
C MET A 188 -1.45 6.66 -17.54
N GLY A 189 -2.11 7.60 -18.20
CA GLY A 189 -3.53 7.83 -17.99
C GLY A 189 -4.36 6.67 -18.54
N TYR A 190 -5.11 6.00 -17.66
CA TYR A 190 -6.15 5.05 -18.08
C TYR A 190 -7.47 5.80 -18.32
N TYR A 191 -7.91 5.84 -19.58
CA TYR A 191 -9.19 6.41 -19.99
C TYR A 191 -9.97 5.34 -20.75
N ASN A 192 -11.20 5.05 -20.30
CA ASN A 192 -12.08 4.12 -20.99
C ASN A 192 -12.78 4.86 -22.13
N THR A 193 -12.16 4.89 -23.31
CA THR A 193 -12.66 5.59 -24.49
C THR A 193 -13.34 4.64 -25.45
N LYS A 194 -14.38 5.10 -26.15
CA LYS A 194 -14.99 4.30 -27.23
C LYS A 194 -14.00 4.15 -28.38
N ASP A 195 -13.70 2.90 -28.76
CA ASP A 195 -12.82 2.51 -29.86
C ASP A 195 -11.48 3.28 -29.84
N GLY A 196 -10.51 2.81 -29.04
CA GLY A 196 -9.33 3.58 -28.60
C GLY A 196 -8.45 4.27 -29.66
N TYR A 197 -8.58 3.93 -30.96
CA TYR A 197 -7.90 4.58 -32.08
C TYR A 197 -8.81 5.45 -32.97
N SER A 198 -10.11 5.50 -32.67
CA SER A 198 -11.06 6.37 -33.37
C SER A 198 -10.79 7.84 -33.03
N ALA A 199 -11.15 8.73 -33.94
CA ALA A 199 -11.05 10.17 -33.71
C ALA A 199 -11.86 10.61 -32.48
N GLN A 200 -13.01 9.96 -32.24
CA GLN A 200 -13.86 10.20 -31.08
C GLN A 200 -13.20 9.76 -29.77
N GLY A 201 -12.64 8.55 -29.73
CA GLY A 201 -11.92 8.06 -28.54
C GLY A 201 -10.71 8.93 -28.20
N LYS A 202 -10.00 9.45 -29.22
CA LYS A 202 -8.92 10.41 -29.01
C LYS A 202 -9.42 11.71 -28.37
N ALA A 203 -10.53 12.26 -28.84
CA ALA A 203 -11.11 13.49 -28.28
C ALA A 203 -11.61 13.30 -26.85
N GLU A 204 -12.25 12.16 -26.55
CA GLU A 204 -12.67 11.79 -25.19
C GLU A 204 -11.47 11.72 -24.23
N ARG A 205 -10.36 11.10 -24.66
CA ARG A 205 -9.12 11.04 -23.89
C ARG A 205 -8.53 12.42 -23.62
N GLU A 206 -8.45 13.25 -24.65
CA GLU A 206 -7.88 14.60 -24.55
C GLU A 206 -8.70 15.47 -23.59
N THR A 207 -10.04 15.40 -23.69
CA THR A 207 -10.95 16.07 -22.76
C THR A 207 -10.71 15.62 -21.31
N ALA A 208 -10.62 14.32 -21.09
CA ALA A 208 -10.42 13.76 -19.74
C ALA A 208 -9.02 14.07 -19.17
N TYR A 209 -8.00 14.19 -20.04
CA TYR A 209 -6.67 14.65 -19.65
C TYR A 209 -6.67 16.13 -19.24
N THR A 210 -7.33 16.98 -20.02
CA THR A 210 -7.49 18.41 -19.72
C THR A 210 -8.22 18.60 -18.40
N GLN A 211 -9.33 17.89 -18.17
CA GLN A 211 -10.07 17.94 -16.90
C GLN A 211 -9.22 17.52 -15.70
N ASP A 212 -8.41 16.46 -15.83
CA ASP A 212 -7.49 16.07 -14.74
C ASP A 212 -6.40 17.12 -14.51
N SER A 213 -5.85 17.71 -15.58
CA SER A 213 -4.88 18.79 -15.48
C SER A 213 -5.46 20.03 -14.79
N GLU A 214 -6.67 20.45 -15.16
CA GLU A 214 -7.39 21.56 -14.53
C GLU A 214 -7.70 21.27 -13.06
N ARG A 215 -8.12 20.04 -12.73
CA ARG A 215 -8.34 19.63 -11.34
C ARG A 215 -7.06 19.74 -10.52
N ARG A 216 -5.92 19.25 -11.04
CA ARG A 216 -4.61 19.35 -10.38
C ARG A 216 -4.14 20.79 -10.22
N GLN A 217 -4.32 21.63 -11.25
CA GLN A 217 -4.01 23.07 -11.19
C GLN A 217 -4.89 23.84 -10.20
N ASN A 218 -6.08 23.33 -9.87
CA ASN A 218 -6.97 23.94 -8.90
C ASN A 218 -6.80 23.42 -7.47
N ALA A 219 -6.03 22.35 -7.26
CA ALA A 219 -5.75 21.78 -5.94
C ALA A 219 -4.64 22.57 -5.23
N LEU A 220 -4.75 22.70 -3.90
CA LEU A 220 -3.71 23.31 -3.06
C LEU A 220 -2.49 22.39 -2.91
N LEU A 221 -2.74 21.09 -2.75
CA LEU A 221 -1.73 20.04 -2.83
C LEU A 221 -1.99 19.16 -4.04
N THR A 222 -0.95 18.85 -4.81
CA THR A 222 -1.06 17.92 -5.92
C THR A 222 0.14 16.99 -5.99
N THR A 223 -0.08 15.80 -6.52
CA THR A 223 0.97 14.91 -7.04
C THR A 223 0.84 14.82 -8.56
N LYS A 224 1.79 14.10 -9.19
CA LYS A 224 1.68 13.74 -10.60
C LYS A 224 0.44 12.87 -10.83
N GLY A 225 -0.05 12.84 -12.08
CA GLY A 225 -1.14 11.94 -12.47
C GLY A 225 -0.76 10.49 -12.20
N LEU A 226 -1.68 9.74 -11.59
CA LEU A 226 -1.46 8.36 -11.15
C LEU A 226 -2.64 7.47 -11.55
N THR A 227 -2.32 6.31 -12.10
CA THR A 227 -3.23 5.18 -12.26
C THR A 227 -2.73 4.00 -11.43
N MET A 228 -3.58 3.49 -10.54
CA MET A 228 -3.38 2.25 -9.78
C MET A 228 -4.18 1.13 -10.43
N MET A 229 -3.50 0.16 -11.04
CA MET A 229 -4.13 -0.96 -11.74
C MET A 229 -4.16 -2.21 -10.88
N ASN A 230 -5.33 -2.70 -10.50
CA ASN A 230 -5.46 -3.97 -9.79
C ASN A 230 -5.26 -5.12 -10.78
N LEU A 231 -4.03 -5.65 -10.85
CA LEU A 231 -3.64 -6.65 -11.85
C LEU A 231 -3.81 -8.09 -11.37
N LEU A 232 -3.70 -8.34 -10.07
CA LEU A 232 -4.03 -9.62 -9.45
C LEU A 232 -4.79 -9.39 -8.15
N SER A 233 -5.77 -10.26 -7.88
CA SER A 233 -6.57 -10.20 -6.67
C SER A 233 -6.90 -11.59 -6.15
N SER A 234 -6.94 -11.73 -4.83
CA SER A 234 -7.52 -12.90 -4.17
C SER A 234 -9.01 -13.11 -4.51
N ARG A 235 -9.70 -12.08 -5.02
CA ARG A 235 -11.10 -12.15 -5.48
C ARG A 235 -11.28 -12.87 -6.82
N MET A 236 -10.19 -13.08 -7.57
CA MET A 236 -10.26 -13.75 -8.87
C MET A 236 -10.56 -15.25 -8.72
N ASN A 237 -11.43 -15.76 -9.60
CA ASN A 237 -11.54 -17.20 -9.80
C ASN A 237 -10.22 -17.76 -10.38
N SER A 238 -10.05 -19.09 -10.36
CA SER A 238 -8.78 -19.69 -10.77
C SER A 238 -8.46 -19.49 -12.25
N ALA A 239 -9.46 -19.46 -13.14
CA ALA A 239 -9.24 -19.23 -14.56
C ALA A 239 -8.80 -17.79 -14.84
N ASP A 240 -9.48 -16.82 -14.22
CA ASP A 240 -9.16 -15.39 -14.30
C ASP A 240 -7.75 -15.10 -13.76
N TYR A 241 -7.39 -15.73 -12.64
CA TYR A 241 -6.08 -15.57 -12.02
C TYR A 241 -4.94 -16.08 -12.91
N GLU A 242 -5.10 -17.28 -13.49
CA GLU A 242 -4.09 -17.83 -14.42
C GLU A 242 -4.01 -17.00 -15.71
N ALA A 243 -5.14 -16.54 -16.23
CA ALA A 243 -5.16 -15.68 -17.41
C ALA A 243 -4.48 -14.33 -17.16
N ALA A 244 -4.73 -13.71 -16.00
CA ALA A 244 -4.07 -12.48 -15.57
C ALA A 244 -2.56 -12.69 -15.42
N LYS A 245 -2.11 -13.79 -14.80
CA LYS A 245 -0.68 -14.14 -14.74
C LYS A 245 -0.06 -14.26 -16.13
N THR A 246 -0.76 -14.87 -17.08
CA THR A 246 -0.26 -14.94 -18.46
C THR A 246 -0.16 -13.57 -19.11
N CYS A 247 -1.12 -12.67 -18.89
CA CYS A 247 -1.01 -11.28 -19.35
C CYS A 247 0.22 -10.59 -18.77
N LEU A 248 0.44 -10.71 -17.46
CA LEU A 248 1.60 -10.10 -16.78
C LEU A 248 2.93 -10.68 -17.23
N TRP A 249 2.99 -12.00 -17.48
CA TRP A 249 4.20 -12.62 -18.00
C TRP A 249 4.55 -12.11 -19.40
N ASN A 250 3.53 -11.74 -20.20
CA ASN A 250 3.64 -11.15 -21.52
C ASN A 250 3.40 -9.63 -21.48
N TRP A 251 3.90 -8.94 -20.44
CA TRP A 251 3.68 -7.52 -20.20
C TRP A 251 4.05 -6.62 -21.41
N ARG A 252 5.05 -7.01 -22.22
CA ARG A 252 5.40 -6.30 -23.46
C ARG A 252 4.26 -6.32 -24.46
N GLN A 253 3.69 -7.50 -24.71
CA GLN A 253 2.53 -7.68 -25.58
C GLN A 253 1.31 -6.96 -25.01
N MET A 254 1.16 -6.96 -23.68
CA MET A 254 0.08 -6.25 -22.99
C MET A 254 0.04 -4.77 -23.38
N GLY A 255 1.19 -4.08 -23.30
CA GLY A 255 1.32 -2.68 -23.73
C GLY A 255 1.18 -2.47 -25.24
N SER A 256 1.59 -3.44 -26.06
CA SER A 256 1.44 -3.37 -27.53
C SER A 256 -0.01 -3.56 -27.99
N CYS A 257 -0.75 -4.44 -27.33
CA CYS A 257 -2.16 -4.72 -27.63
C CYS A 257 -3.09 -3.62 -27.10
N ASP A 258 -2.72 -3.02 -25.98
CA ASP A 258 -3.43 -1.87 -25.42
C ASP A 258 -2.43 -0.92 -24.74
N TYR A 259 -2.23 0.23 -25.37
CA TYR A 259 -1.24 1.23 -24.94
C TYR A 259 -1.47 1.71 -23.49
N ARG A 260 -2.70 1.59 -22.96
CA ARG A 260 -3.04 1.96 -21.58
C ARG A 260 -2.30 1.12 -20.54
N TYR A 261 -1.80 -0.05 -20.94
CA TYR A 261 -1.02 -0.97 -20.10
C TYR A 261 0.48 -0.96 -20.41
N GLY A 262 0.92 -0.03 -21.27
CA GLY A 262 2.34 0.20 -21.52
C GLY A 262 3.07 0.73 -20.28
N LEU A 263 4.37 0.48 -20.21
CA LEU A 263 5.23 1.09 -19.20
C LEU A 263 5.36 2.59 -19.44
N ASN A 264 5.42 3.39 -18.38
CA ASN A 264 5.56 4.85 -18.46
C ASN A 264 6.47 5.40 -17.35
N GLY A 265 6.15 6.55 -16.75
CA GLY A 265 6.91 7.10 -15.63
C GLY A 265 6.64 6.40 -14.31
N THR A 266 7.32 6.89 -13.27
CA THR A 266 7.44 6.27 -11.95
C THR A 266 6.84 7.20 -10.90
N PRO A 267 5.50 7.33 -10.79
CA PRO A 267 4.85 8.22 -9.82
C PRO A 267 4.82 7.58 -8.41
N THR A 268 5.98 7.23 -7.87
CA THR A 268 6.11 6.48 -6.61
C THR A 268 5.54 7.27 -5.43
N THR A 269 5.76 8.59 -5.38
CA THR A 269 5.29 9.42 -4.26
C THR A 269 3.77 9.47 -4.24
N ALA A 270 3.13 9.72 -5.40
CA ALA A 270 1.69 9.62 -5.56
C ALA A 270 1.16 8.22 -5.19
N ALA A 271 1.83 7.16 -5.66
CA ALA A 271 1.41 5.78 -5.44
C ALA A 271 1.41 5.40 -3.95
N LEU A 272 2.42 5.84 -3.19
CA LEU A 272 2.49 5.60 -1.75
C LEU A 272 1.38 6.33 -0.99
N VAL A 273 1.06 7.57 -1.38
CA VAL A 273 -0.05 8.32 -0.78
C VAL A 273 -1.38 7.64 -1.09
N ALA A 274 -1.61 7.27 -2.35
CA ALA A 274 -2.84 6.56 -2.75
C ALA A 274 -2.96 5.16 -2.12
N ALA A 275 -1.84 4.49 -1.89
CA ALA A 275 -1.81 3.17 -1.29
C ALA A 275 -2.36 3.18 0.15
N ALA A 276 -2.25 4.29 0.89
CA ALA A 276 -2.81 4.39 2.23
C ALA A 276 -4.32 4.11 2.25
N ASP A 277 -5.05 4.70 1.31
CA ASP A 277 -6.51 4.52 1.16
C ASP A 277 -6.86 3.14 0.61
N LEU A 278 -6.09 2.64 -0.37
CA LEU A 278 -6.30 1.30 -0.95
C LEU A 278 -6.08 0.19 0.08
N VAL A 279 -5.03 0.30 0.89
CA VAL A 279 -4.72 -0.64 1.96
C VAL A 279 -5.82 -0.60 3.03
N GLU A 280 -6.32 0.59 3.38
CA GLU A 280 -7.41 0.72 4.34
C GLU A 280 -8.72 0.10 3.82
N ALA A 281 -9.07 0.38 2.56
CA ALA A 281 -10.22 -0.23 1.91
C ALA A 281 -10.08 -1.77 1.84
N PHE A 282 -8.86 -2.27 1.60
CA PHE A 282 -8.56 -3.69 1.62
C PHE A 282 -8.69 -4.30 3.03
N ILE A 283 -8.18 -3.63 4.07
CA ILE A 283 -8.34 -4.07 5.47
C ILE A 283 -9.81 -4.24 5.82
N LYS A 284 -10.62 -3.22 5.54
CA LYS A 284 -12.06 -3.20 5.82
C LYS A 284 -12.81 -4.28 5.05
N ARG A 285 -12.54 -4.41 3.74
CA ARG A 285 -13.20 -5.38 2.86
C ARG A 285 -12.86 -6.83 3.22
N SER A 286 -11.59 -7.11 3.47
CA SER A 286 -11.08 -8.46 3.74
C SER A 286 -11.14 -8.86 5.21
N ARG A 287 -11.54 -7.94 6.10
CA ARG A 287 -11.62 -8.15 7.57
C ARG A 287 -10.31 -8.71 8.15
N ILE A 288 -9.19 -8.18 7.67
CA ILE A 288 -7.86 -8.52 8.18
C ILE A 288 -7.50 -7.58 9.34
N GLN A 289 -6.66 -8.04 10.26
CA GLN A 289 -6.20 -7.24 11.40
C GLN A 289 -4.83 -6.60 11.12
N ILE A 290 -4.00 -7.23 10.28
CA ILE A 290 -2.68 -6.74 9.91
C ILE A 290 -2.56 -6.80 8.38
N ALA A 291 -2.35 -5.65 7.75
CA ALA A 291 -1.95 -5.58 6.35
C ALA A 291 -0.44 -5.39 6.25
N HIS A 292 0.20 -6.18 5.39
CA HIS A 292 1.59 -5.97 4.98
C HIS A 292 1.61 -5.33 3.59
N THR A 293 2.30 -4.21 3.47
CA THR A 293 2.51 -3.55 2.18
C THR A 293 3.91 -3.88 1.66
N VAL A 294 4.00 -4.42 0.45
CA VAL A 294 5.27 -4.73 -0.22
C VAL A 294 5.35 -3.87 -1.47
N VAL A 295 6.46 -3.18 -1.68
CA VAL A 295 6.69 -2.34 -2.86
C VAL A 295 7.82 -2.95 -3.69
N LEU A 296 7.54 -3.23 -4.96
CA LEU A 296 8.48 -3.79 -5.94
C LEU A 296 8.81 -2.70 -6.96
N THR A 297 9.94 -2.01 -6.77
CA THR A 297 10.40 -0.88 -7.59
C THR A 297 11.92 -0.94 -7.78
N ASP A 298 12.43 -0.35 -8.85
CA ASP A 298 13.86 -0.28 -9.18
C ASP A 298 14.51 1.08 -8.94
N GLY A 299 13.79 2.12 -8.52
CA GLY A 299 14.47 3.40 -8.31
C GLY A 299 13.64 4.64 -7.99
N GLU A 300 14.26 5.78 -8.30
CA GLU A 300 13.91 7.14 -7.86
C GLU A 300 12.51 7.58 -8.35
N PRO A 301 11.66 8.16 -7.48
CA PRO A 301 10.40 8.76 -7.89
C PRO A 301 10.60 9.79 -9.00
N THR A 302 9.68 9.83 -9.95
CA THR A 302 9.63 10.88 -11.00
C THR A 302 8.62 11.98 -10.67
N ASP A 303 8.13 11.98 -9.45
CA ASP A 303 7.13 12.90 -8.92
C ASP A 303 7.50 13.37 -7.52
N ALA A 304 6.81 14.41 -7.07
CA ALA A 304 6.90 14.96 -5.74
C ALA A 304 5.51 15.46 -5.32
N ILE A 305 5.35 15.72 -4.03
CA ILE A 305 4.21 16.48 -3.53
C ILE A 305 4.49 17.96 -3.79
N GLU A 306 3.60 18.61 -4.54
CA GLU A 306 3.69 20.02 -4.89
C GLU A 306 2.62 20.83 -4.17
N PHE A 307 3.03 21.95 -3.54
CA PHE A 307 2.12 22.95 -3.02
C PHE A 307 1.91 24.05 -4.06
N ASN A 308 0.65 24.37 -4.34
CA ASN A 308 0.27 25.31 -5.37
C ASN A 308 0.21 26.75 -4.82
N TRP A 309 1.35 27.43 -4.88
CA TRP A 309 1.47 28.83 -4.43
C TRP A 309 0.54 29.79 -5.17
N HIS A 310 0.28 29.56 -6.46
CA HIS A 310 -0.63 30.41 -7.24
C HIS A 310 -2.08 30.31 -6.77
N LYS A 311 -2.51 29.12 -6.36
CA LYS A 311 -3.85 28.92 -5.81
C LYS A 311 -3.99 29.52 -4.41
N TYR A 312 -2.96 29.35 -3.60
CA TYR A 312 -2.93 29.85 -2.23
C TYR A 312 -2.89 31.37 -2.16
N ASN A 313 -2.01 32.02 -2.94
CA ASN A 313 -1.94 33.47 -3.02
C ASN A 313 -1.85 33.93 -4.49
N PRO A 314 -2.99 34.22 -5.14
CA PRO A 314 -3.03 34.66 -6.54
C PRO A 314 -2.34 36.01 -6.79
N SER A 315 -2.17 36.82 -5.74
CA SER A 315 -1.56 38.16 -5.79
C SER A 315 -0.05 38.13 -5.59
N ALA A 316 0.49 37.08 -4.97
CA ALA A 316 1.90 36.77 -5.00
C ALA A 316 2.21 36.15 -6.38
N GLY A 317 3.20 36.68 -7.12
CA GLY A 317 3.68 36.02 -8.33
C GLY A 317 4.29 34.64 -8.03
N TYR A 318 5.10 34.08 -8.94
CA TYR A 318 5.86 32.82 -8.74
C TYR A 318 6.83 32.81 -7.54
N ARG A 319 6.84 33.82 -6.66
CA ARG A 319 7.72 33.88 -5.49
C ARG A 319 7.17 32.95 -4.42
N ARG A 320 7.93 31.90 -4.11
CA ARG A 320 7.83 31.23 -2.79
C ARG A 320 7.94 32.32 -1.73
N GLU A 321 6.89 32.51 -0.95
CA GLU A 321 6.97 33.37 0.24
C GLU A 321 8.03 32.76 1.14
N SER A 322 9.17 33.44 1.26
CA SER A 322 10.40 32.88 1.81
C SER A 322 10.30 32.62 3.33
N ARG A 323 9.10 32.78 3.91
CA ARG A 323 8.75 32.72 5.33
C ARG A 323 7.45 31.94 5.61
N THR A 324 6.87 31.23 4.64
CA THR A 324 5.60 30.50 4.82
C THR A 324 5.83 28.99 4.84
N ALA A 325 5.68 28.32 6.00
CA ALA A 325 5.85 26.88 6.18
C ALA A 325 4.59 26.08 5.80
N VAL A 326 4.71 25.12 4.89
CA VAL A 326 3.60 24.23 4.52
C VAL A 326 3.74 22.91 5.28
N VAL A 327 2.76 22.60 6.12
CA VAL A 327 2.74 21.39 6.94
C VAL A 327 1.60 20.48 6.49
N ILE A 328 1.93 19.28 6.00
CA ILE A 328 0.96 18.23 5.75
C ILE A 328 0.63 17.55 7.07
N THR A 329 -0.65 17.48 7.41
CA THR A 329 -1.13 16.70 8.54
C THR A 329 -1.90 15.48 8.05
N ASP A 330 -1.49 14.31 8.51
CA ASP A 330 -2.28 13.09 8.35
C ASP A 330 -3.35 13.05 9.46
N GLU A 331 -4.61 13.28 9.09
CA GLU A 331 -5.74 13.26 10.02
C GLU A 331 -5.88 11.91 10.76
N ARG A 332 -5.38 10.82 10.16
CA ARG A 332 -5.54 9.47 10.71
C ARG A 332 -4.55 9.18 11.82
N THR A 333 -3.28 9.53 11.62
CA THR A 333 -2.22 9.28 12.61
C THR A 333 -1.97 10.47 13.52
N GLY A 334 -2.43 11.66 13.12
CA GLY A 334 -2.06 12.93 13.76
C GLY A 334 -0.63 13.35 13.47
N ALA A 335 0.09 12.63 12.59
CA ALA A 335 1.44 12.98 12.20
C ALA A 335 1.45 14.25 11.33
N ALA A 336 2.45 15.10 11.54
CA ALA A 336 2.65 16.33 10.80
C ALA A 336 4.01 16.30 10.11
N TYR A 337 4.03 16.69 8.83
CA TYR A 337 5.21 16.66 7.96
C TYR A 337 5.41 18.05 7.35
N ASP A 338 6.58 18.63 7.55
CA ASP A 338 6.94 19.94 6.99
C ASP A 338 7.50 19.77 5.56
N LEU A 339 6.81 20.36 4.58
CA LEU A 339 7.23 20.35 3.17
C LEU A 339 8.36 21.34 2.86
N ASN A 340 8.61 22.35 3.71
CA ASN A 340 9.61 23.37 3.44
C ASN A 340 11.03 22.95 3.83
N ARG A 341 11.17 22.01 4.77
CA ARG A 341 12.46 21.59 5.32
C ARG A 341 13.31 20.69 4.43
N VAL A 342 12.88 20.45 3.18
CA VAL A 342 13.57 19.55 2.25
C VAL A 342 14.72 20.24 1.48
N THR A 343 14.94 21.55 1.68
CA THR A 343 16.08 22.28 1.09
C THR A 343 16.92 22.94 2.18
N LYS A 344 18.09 22.36 2.52
CA LYS A 344 19.14 23.06 3.28
C LYS A 344 20.26 23.49 2.34
N TYR A 345 20.61 24.79 2.40
CA TYR A 345 21.80 25.33 1.77
C TYR A 345 23.01 25.03 2.66
N GLY A 346 24.02 24.35 2.12
CA GLY A 346 25.34 24.23 2.74
C GLY A 346 26.37 24.91 1.87
N THR A 347 27.20 25.78 2.45
CA THR A 347 28.34 26.40 1.77
C THR A 347 29.57 25.51 1.94
N ASP A 348 30.19 25.08 0.83
CA ASP A 348 31.57 24.62 0.82
C ASP A 348 32.47 25.59 0.03
N THR A 349 33.78 25.32 0.03
CA THR A 349 34.81 26.19 -0.54
C THR A 349 34.75 26.34 -2.07
N HIS A 350 33.81 25.68 -2.77
CA HIS A 350 33.70 25.68 -4.23
C HIS A 350 32.39 26.28 -4.78
N GLY A 351 31.59 26.94 -3.93
CA GLY A 351 30.37 27.65 -4.34
C GLY A 351 29.08 26.81 -4.26
N TYR A 352 27.94 27.45 -4.55
CA TYR A 352 26.61 26.88 -4.33
C TYR A 352 26.37 25.59 -5.15
N ARG A 353 26.27 24.44 -4.49
CA ARG A 353 25.71 23.20 -5.06
C ARG A 353 24.37 22.86 -4.39
N VAL A 354 23.36 22.58 -5.20
CA VAL A 354 22.05 22.08 -4.75
C VAL A 354 22.19 20.61 -4.36
N HIS A 355 22.00 20.28 -3.09
CA HIS A 355 21.76 18.90 -2.67
C HIS A 355 20.26 18.65 -2.63
N LYS A 356 19.79 17.72 -3.45
CA LYS A 356 18.40 17.29 -3.51
C LYS A 356 18.03 16.61 -2.17
N GLY A 357 17.09 17.18 -1.43
CA GLY A 357 16.26 16.42 -0.50
C GLY A 357 15.02 15.97 -1.26
N PHE A 358 14.62 14.71 -1.10
CA PHE A 358 13.51 14.12 -1.84
C PHE A 358 12.57 13.40 -0.88
N PHE A 359 11.27 13.49 -1.18
CA PHE A 359 10.28 12.50 -0.80
C PHE A 359 9.70 11.85 -2.06
#